data_AF-A0A2S6N4K7-F1
#
_entry.id   AF-A0A2S6N4K7-F1
#
_cell.length_a   1.000
_cell.length_b   1.000
_cell.length_c   1.000
_cell.angle_alpha   90.00
_cell.angle_beta   90.00
_cell.angle_gamma   90.00
#
_symmetry.space_group_name_H-M   'P 1'
#
loop_
_entity.id
_entity.type
_entity.pdbx_description
1 polymer ?
#
loop_
_entity_poly.entity_id
_entity_poly.type
_entity_poly.pdbx_seq_one_letter_code
_entity_poly.pdbx_strand_id
1 'polypeptide(L)'
;MGKKETPMNLGLASLALACAAATPALAYDGCLGAEVRACLAAIQPHLTQPDFQAAQLDVERYLGGDIAGHRTAQGVVSVPYRSSFAGAYDSPQLVVLNYAPTLAITQVEITLRPGADNAETDDDYRATRMYEAALFALGSRPDCPALAEAHDFYLFFHTQVRPKLREVKAERGAAGFTPVTGYTGETGWVALCGRKMRFTVSSAEWGAVQGNMDRKYSVHGATLAFR
;
A
#
# COMPACT_ATOMS: atom_id res chain seq x y z
N MET A 1 49.40 -12.72 55.16
CA MET A 1 50.63 -12.24 54.49
C MET A 1 50.57 -12.79 53.07
N GLY A 2 50.71 -12.07 51.97
CA GLY A 2 50.97 -10.68 51.65
C GLY A 2 50.77 -10.53 50.13
N LYS A 3 50.38 -9.33 49.70
CA LYS A 3 50.05 -8.92 48.31
C LYS A 3 51.22 -9.08 47.33
N LYS A 4 50.92 -9.21 46.03
CA LYS A 4 51.37 -8.37 44.88
C LYS A 4 51.04 -9.06 43.54
N GLU A 5 50.10 -8.52 42.76
CA GLU A 5 50.24 -7.53 41.66
C GLU A 5 50.55 -8.16 40.27
N THR A 6 49.54 -8.09 39.39
CA THR A 6 49.51 -8.06 37.90
C THR A 6 50.48 -7.02 37.29
N PRO A 7 50.68 -6.84 35.94
CA PRO A 7 50.02 -7.43 34.74
C PRO A 7 50.99 -7.76 33.55
N MET A 8 50.51 -8.35 32.44
CA MET A 8 50.81 -7.84 31.08
C MET A 8 49.96 -8.51 29.98
N ASN A 9 49.34 -7.66 29.16
CA ASN A 9 48.55 -7.94 27.96
C ASN A 9 49.42 -8.39 26.77
N LEU A 10 48.85 -9.16 25.82
CA LEU A 10 48.92 -8.90 24.37
C LEU A 10 48.16 -9.96 23.55
N GLY A 11 47.33 -9.49 22.60
CA GLY A 11 46.78 -10.26 21.47
C GLY A 11 45.25 -10.42 21.52
N LEU A 12 44.43 -9.40 21.22
CA LEU A 12 43.96 -9.03 19.86
C LEU A 12 43.60 -10.26 19.00
N ALA A 13 42.42 -10.42 18.41
CA ALA A 13 41.18 -9.67 18.39
C ALA A 13 40.12 -10.68 17.92
N SER A 14 39.20 -11.07 18.80
CA SER A 14 38.09 -11.94 18.40
C SER A 14 37.12 -11.11 17.57
N LEU A 15 36.95 -11.52 16.31
CA LEU A 15 36.05 -10.93 15.33
C LEU A 15 34.74 -10.51 16.00
N ALA A 16 34.48 -9.20 15.98
CA ALA A 16 33.13 -8.69 16.06
C ALA A 16 32.41 -9.20 14.81
N LEU A 17 31.76 -10.36 14.94
CA LEU A 17 30.67 -10.72 14.05
C LEU A 17 29.66 -9.59 14.23
N ALA A 18 29.64 -8.67 13.27
CA ALA A 18 28.53 -7.75 13.10
C ALA A 18 27.30 -8.63 12.91
N CYS A 19 26.63 -8.92 14.02
CA CYS A 19 25.29 -9.43 14.00
C CYS A 19 24.49 -8.30 13.38
N ALA A 20 24.33 -8.36 12.06
CA ALA A 20 23.29 -7.63 11.37
C ALA A 20 22.03 -7.98 12.17
N ALA A 21 21.56 -7.02 12.96
CA ALA A 21 20.27 -7.12 13.57
C ALA A 21 19.31 -7.27 12.40
N ALA A 22 18.92 -8.51 12.11
CA ALA A 22 17.70 -8.79 11.38
C ALA A 22 16.65 -8.05 12.20
N THR A 23 16.28 -6.86 11.73
CA THR A 23 15.16 -6.12 12.29
C THR A 23 14.01 -7.12 12.32
N PRO A 24 13.53 -7.54 13.50
CA PRO A 24 12.45 -8.49 13.55
C PRO A 24 11.31 -7.87 12.76
N ALA A 25 10.88 -8.56 11.70
CA ALA A 25 9.69 -8.17 10.96
C ALA A 25 8.59 -8.05 12.01
N LEU A 26 8.17 -6.80 12.30
CA LEU A 26 7.10 -6.53 13.24
C LEU A 26 5.91 -7.38 12.77
N ALA A 27 5.48 -8.33 13.59
CA ALA A 27 4.25 -9.07 13.34
C ALA A 27 3.13 -8.04 13.32
N TYR A 28 2.70 -7.68 12.12
CA TYR A 28 1.71 -6.65 11.88
C TYR A 28 0.39 -7.33 11.57
N ASP A 29 -0.62 -7.14 12.40
CA ASP A 29 -1.98 -7.61 12.10
C ASP A 29 -2.58 -6.66 11.04
N GLY A 30 -2.71 -7.16 9.82
CA GLY A 30 -3.22 -6.35 8.69
C GLY A 30 -4.63 -5.85 8.91
N CYS A 31 -5.05 -4.89 8.09
CA CYS A 31 -6.37 -4.27 8.22
C CYS A 31 -7.53 -5.17 7.77
N LEU A 32 -7.31 -6.15 6.88
CA LEU A 32 -8.39 -6.96 6.34
C LEU A 32 -8.96 -7.93 7.39
N GLY A 33 -10.26 -7.79 7.67
CA GLY A 33 -10.97 -8.52 8.71
C GLY A 33 -10.91 -7.89 10.10
N ALA A 34 -10.03 -6.90 10.32
CA ALA A 34 -9.98 -6.13 11.55
C ALA A 34 -11.15 -5.13 11.62
N GLU A 35 -11.52 -4.73 12.83
CA GLU A 35 -12.44 -3.61 13.03
C GLU A 35 -11.80 -2.32 12.51
N VAL A 36 -12.55 -1.47 11.82
CA VAL A 36 -12.05 -0.24 11.20
C VAL A 36 -11.31 0.67 12.18
N ARG A 37 -11.80 0.81 13.43
CA ARG A 37 -11.12 1.60 14.47
C ARG A 37 -9.78 0.99 14.89
N ALA A 38 -9.72 -0.33 15.00
CA ALA A 38 -8.50 -1.04 15.37
C ALA A 38 -7.44 -0.93 14.27
N CYS A 39 -7.84 -1.08 12.99
CA CYS A 39 -6.95 -0.83 11.85
C CYS A 39 -6.42 0.62 11.87
N LEU A 40 -7.28 1.62 12.04
CA LEU A 40 -6.86 3.02 12.11
C LEU A 40 -5.87 3.28 13.25
N ALA A 41 -6.10 2.73 14.44
CA ALA A 41 -5.20 2.85 15.58
C ALA A 41 -3.84 2.18 15.30
N ALA A 42 -3.84 1.00 14.67
CA ALA A 42 -2.62 0.28 14.31
C ALA A 42 -1.77 1.04 13.28
N ILE A 43 -2.40 1.80 12.37
CA ILE A 43 -1.69 2.56 11.34
C ILE A 43 -1.34 3.98 11.78
N GLN A 44 -1.82 4.45 12.94
CA GLN A 44 -1.58 5.79 13.45
C GLN A 44 -0.09 6.21 13.46
N PRO A 45 0.88 5.34 13.84
CA PRO A 45 2.31 5.69 13.81
C PRO A 45 2.86 5.95 12.39
N HIS A 46 2.09 5.60 11.36
CA HIS A 46 2.42 5.76 9.96
C HIS A 46 1.66 6.90 9.27
N LEU A 47 0.93 7.70 10.03
CA LEU A 47 0.16 8.83 9.54
C LEU A 47 0.64 10.13 10.17
N THR A 48 0.46 11.23 9.45
CA THR A 48 0.57 12.55 10.09
C THR A 48 -0.63 12.74 11.01
N GLN A 49 -0.47 13.55 12.08
CA GLN A 49 -1.57 13.81 13.02
C GLN A 49 -2.84 14.38 12.32
N PRO A 50 -2.74 15.31 11.35
CA PRO A 50 -3.91 15.76 10.58
C PRO A 50 -4.58 14.66 9.76
N ASP A 51 -3.80 13.80 9.09
CA ASP A 51 -4.33 12.70 8.26
C ASP A 51 -5.07 11.68 9.13
N PHE A 52 -4.53 11.35 10.30
CA PHE A 52 -5.17 10.47 11.27
C PHE A 52 -6.47 11.06 11.80
N GLN A 53 -6.48 12.36 12.17
CA GLN A 53 -7.70 13.04 12.62
C GLN A 53 -8.77 13.08 11.53
N ALA A 54 -8.41 13.33 10.27
CA ALA A 54 -9.34 13.30 9.16
C ALA A 54 -9.96 11.90 8.96
N ALA A 55 -9.14 10.84 9.01
CA ALA A 55 -9.62 9.46 8.92
C ALA A 55 -10.51 9.05 10.11
N GLN A 56 -10.18 9.50 11.32
CA GLN A 56 -11.01 9.29 12.50
C GLN A 56 -12.37 9.99 12.38
N LEU A 57 -12.38 11.26 11.93
CA LEU A 57 -13.62 12.01 11.71
C LEU A 57 -14.51 11.34 10.65
N ASP A 58 -13.92 10.79 9.59
CA ASP A 58 -14.66 10.06 8.56
C ASP A 58 -15.33 8.80 9.15
N VAL A 59 -14.57 8.01 9.92
CA VAL A 59 -15.12 6.86 10.65
C VAL A 59 -16.20 7.28 11.64
N GLU A 60 -15.98 8.31 12.44
CA GLU A 60 -16.97 8.81 13.40
C GLU A 60 -18.22 9.34 12.74
N ARG A 61 -18.13 9.93 11.54
CA ARG A 61 -19.28 10.36 10.76
C ARG A 61 -20.15 9.17 10.35
N TYR A 62 -19.54 8.07 9.92
CA TYR A 62 -20.29 6.89 9.50
C TYR A 62 -20.73 5.98 10.67
N LEU A 63 -19.99 5.97 11.78
CA LEU A 63 -20.31 5.19 12.99
C LEU A 63 -21.24 5.93 13.96
N GLY A 64 -21.17 7.26 14.00
CA GLY A 64 -21.77 8.12 15.01
C GLY A 64 -23.17 8.64 14.71
N GLY A 65 -23.64 8.61 13.45
CA GLY A 65 -25.05 8.94 13.17
C GLY A 65 -25.38 9.36 11.74
N ASP A 66 -26.45 8.76 11.24
CA ASP A 66 -27.43 9.29 10.27
C ASP A 66 -26.96 10.37 9.30
N ILE A 67 -26.33 9.94 8.22
CA ILE A 67 -26.48 10.65 6.96
C ILE A 67 -27.93 10.36 6.50
N ALA A 68 -28.87 11.22 6.91
CA ALA A 68 -30.30 11.18 6.58
C ALA A 68 -31.17 10.08 7.23
N GLY A 69 -30.99 9.76 8.52
CA GLY A 69 -31.87 8.79 9.19
C GLY A 69 -31.53 7.31 8.96
N HIS A 70 -30.46 7.05 8.21
CA HIS A 70 -29.98 5.71 7.92
C HIS A 70 -28.58 5.49 8.49
N ARG A 71 -28.46 4.52 9.40
CA ARG A 71 -27.17 3.90 9.72
C ARG A 71 -26.62 3.30 8.43
N THR A 72 -25.53 3.85 7.91
CA THR A 72 -24.79 3.25 6.79
C THR A 72 -24.19 1.95 7.29
N ALA A 73 -24.87 0.84 7.01
CA ALA A 73 -24.46 -0.52 7.36
C ALA A 73 -23.19 -0.97 6.63
N GLN A 74 -22.65 -0.15 5.73
CA GLN A 74 -21.41 -0.35 5.01
C GLN A 74 -20.86 1.03 4.69
N GLY A 75 -19.55 1.20 4.68
CA GLY A 75 -18.94 2.48 4.41
C GLY A 75 -17.54 2.38 3.86
N VAL A 76 -17.04 3.53 3.45
CA VAL A 76 -15.73 3.71 2.84
C VAL A 76 -14.98 4.73 3.66
N VAL A 77 -13.79 4.37 4.15
CA VAL A 77 -12.86 5.31 4.79
C VAL A 77 -11.72 5.57 3.84
N SER A 78 -11.47 6.85 3.57
CA SER A 78 -10.32 7.28 2.77
C SER A 78 -9.21 7.79 3.69
N VAL A 79 -8.08 7.09 3.72
CA VAL A 79 -6.91 7.48 4.51
C VAL A 79 -5.81 7.98 3.57
N PRO A 80 -5.41 9.26 3.65
CA PRO A 80 -4.17 9.72 3.04
C PRO A 80 -3.00 9.06 3.77
N TYR A 81 -2.48 7.98 3.20
CA TYR A 81 -1.36 7.22 3.73
C TYR A 81 -0.06 7.79 3.19
N ARG A 82 0.74 8.37 4.09
CA ARG A 82 2.14 8.74 3.85
C ARG A 82 2.98 7.76 4.66
N SER A 83 3.29 6.59 4.10
CA SER A 83 4.08 5.57 4.79
C SER A 83 5.29 6.22 5.50
N SER A 84 5.36 6.10 6.82
CA SER A 84 6.49 6.57 7.62
C SER A 84 7.73 5.66 7.52
N PHE A 85 7.71 4.64 6.66
CA PHE A 85 8.89 3.83 6.37
C PHE A 85 9.95 4.71 5.71
N ALA A 86 11.04 4.93 6.44
CA ALA A 86 12.08 5.92 6.15
C ALA A 86 12.50 5.96 4.67
N GLY A 87 12.53 7.18 4.12
CA GLY A 87 12.81 7.46 2.71
C GLY A 87 11.81 8.48 2.18
N ALA A 88 12.16 9.75 2.26
CA ALA A 88 11.31 10.90 1.96
C ALA A 88 10.69 10.85 0.55
N TYR A 89 9.36 10.81 0.44
CA TYR A 89 8.59 11.32 -0.71
C TYR A 89 7.16 11.74 -0.30
N ASP A 90 6.68 12.84 -0.90
CA ASP A 90 5.56 13.70 -0.48
C ASP A 90 4.19 13.41 -1.12
N SER A 91 4.05 12.33 -1.88
CA SER A 91 2.77 12.03 -2.55
C SER A 91 1.86 11.19 -1.64
N PRO A 92 0.67 11.68 -1.24
CA PRO A 92 -0.26 10.89 -0.44
C PRO A 92 -0.73 9.67 -1.26
N GLN A 93 -0.50 8.46 -0.74
CA GLN A 93 -1.21 7.28 -1.21
C GLN A 93 -2.63 7.34 -0.67
N LEU A 94 -3.62 6.99 -1.47
CA LEU A 94 -5.00 6.88 -1.00
C LEU A 94 -5.25 5.42 -0.62
N VAL A 95 -5.59 5.18 0.64
CA VAL A 95 -6.10 3.89 1.12
C VAL A 95 -7.60 4.01 1.29
N VAL A 96 -8.33 3.06 0.72
CA VAL A 96 -9.78 2.97 0.76
C VAL A 96 -10.16 1.71 1.52
N LEU A 97 -10.77 1.86 2.70
CA LEU A 97 -11.22 0.76 3.53
C LEU A 97 -12.73 0.60 3.40
N ASN A 98 -13.16 -0.52 2.81
CA ASN A 98 -14.56 -0.91 2.79
C ASN A 98 -14.84 -1.83 3.99
N TYR A 99 -15.90 -1.56 4.74
CA TYR A 99 -16.27 -2.36 5.90
C TYR A 99 -17.73 -2.79 5.89
N ALA A 100 -18.00 -3.93 6.54
CA ALA A 100 -19.31 -4.54 6.72
C ALA A 100 -20.10 -3.89 7.89
N PRO A 101 -21.38 -4.27 8.11
CA PRO A 101 -22.16 -3.74 9.24
C PRO A 101 -21.56 -4.04 10.61
N THR A 102 -20.72 -5.08 10.69
CA THR A 102 -19.94 -5.46 11.88
C THR A 102 -18.73 -4.57 12.12
N LEU A 103 -18.49 -3.58 11.26
CA LEU A 103 -17.31 -2.70 11.23
C LEU A 103 -16.01 -3.41 10.88
N ALA A 104 -16.06 -4.70 10.57
CA ALA A 104 -14.94 -5.45 10.04
C ALA A 104 -14.66 -5.01 8.60
N ILE A 105 -13.41 -4.71 8.30
CA ILE A 105 -12.96 -4.37 6.96
C ILE A 105 -13.07 -5.59 6.07
N THR A 106 -13.80 -5.46 4.97
CA THR A 106 -14.02 -6.53 3.98
C THR A 106 -13.21 -6.32 2.71
N GLN A 107 -12.74 -5.11 2.45
CA GLN A 107 -11.87 -4.83 1.32
C GLN A 107 -10.98 -3.62 1.58
N VAL A 108 -9.72 -3.73 1.16
CA VAL A 108 -8.71 -2.67 1.24
C VAL A 108 -8.26 -2.36 -0.18
N GLU A 109 -8.36 -1.11 -0.62
CA GLU A 109 -7.77 -0.64 -1.87
C GLU A 109 -6.69 0.39 -1.59
N ILE A 110 -5.56 0.31 -2.29
CA ILE A 110 -4.39 1.15 -2.04
C ILE A 110 -3.88 1.66 -3.37
N THR A 111 -3.92 2.97 -3.56
CA THR A 111 -3.29 3.63 -4.71
C THR A 111 -1.78 3.58 -4.54
N LEU A 112 -1.12 3.01 -5.53
CA LEU A 112 0.32 2.89 -5.62
C LEU A 112 0.94 4.12 -6.26
N ARG A 113 2.27 4.21 -6.15
CA ARG A 113 3.05 5.18 -6.90
C ARG A 113 2.95 4.90 -8.41
N PRO A 114 2.92 5.94 -9.27
CA PRO A 114 3.06 5.76 -10.72
C PRO A 114 4.29 4.92 -11.07
N GLY A 115 4.18 4.06 -12.08
CA GLY A 115 5.24 3.17 -12.53
C GLY A 115 5.17 1.74 -11.97
N ALA A 116 4.21 1.40 -11.12
CA ALA A 116 4.01 0.03 -10.64
C ALA A 116 3.69 -1.00 -11.75
N ASP A 117 3.13 -0.53 -12.85
CA ASP A 117 2.86 -1.28 -14.08
C ASP A 117 4.14 -1.59 -14.89
N ASN A 118 5.17 -0.75 -14.75
CA ASN A 118 6.42 -0.81 -15.47
C ASN A 118 7.60 -1.28 -14.61
N ALA A 119 7.37 -1.64 -13.36
CA ALA A 119 8.41 -2.18 -12.49
C ALA A 119 8.87 -3.57 -12.99
N GLU A 120 10.18 -3.75 -13.15
CA GLU A 120 10.77 -4.99 -13.66
C GLU A 120 11.82 -5.57 -12.72
N THR A 121 12.50 -4.72 -11.97
CA THR A 121 13.54 -5.11 -11.02
C THR A 121 13.05 -5.05 -9.58
N ASP A 122 13.74 -5.75 -8.67
CA ASP A 122 13.48 -5.65 -7.23
C ASP A 122 13.54 -4.21 -6.71
N ASP A 123 14.42 -3.37 -7.27
CA ASP A 123 14.54 -1.96 -6.89
C ASP A 123 13.35 -1.13 -7.37
N ASP A 124 12.87 -1.37 -8.59
CA ASP A 124 11.63 -0.73 -9.08
C ASP A 124 10.46 -1.11 -8.18
N TYR A 125 10.35 -2.40 -7.86
CA TYR A 125 9.28 -2.88 -7.02
C TYR A 125 9.35 -2.32 -5.59
N ARG A 126 10.54 -2.20 -4.99
CA ARG A 126 10.74 -1.48 -3.73
C ARG A 126 10.28 -0.03 -3.83
N ALA A 127 10.58 0.65 -4.95
CA ALA A 127 10.16 2.04 -5.17
C ALA A 127 8.64 2.21 -5.29
N THR A 128 7.91 1.17 -5.70
CA THR A 128 6.43 1.18 -5.81
C THR A 128 5.70 0.97 -4.49
N ARG A 129 6.39 0.45 -3.47
CA ARG A 129 5.84 0.11 -2.14
C ARG A 129 4.68 -0.89 -2.16
N MET A 130 4.61 -1.74 -3.19
CA MET A 130 3.52 -2.74 -3.31
C MET A 130 3.55 -3.78 -2.19
N TYR A 131 4.73 -4.13 -1.69
CA TYR A 131 4.87 -5.08 -0.58
C TYR A 131 4.33 -4.48 0.72
N GLU A 132 4.66 -3.24 1.01
CA GLU A 132 4.16 -2.52 2.17
C GLU A 132 2.64 -2.32 2.10
N ALA A 133 2.09 -2.06 0.91
CA ALA A 133 0.65 -2.06 0.69
C ALA A 133 0.01 -3.42 1.00
N ALA A 134 0.65 -4.52 0.59
CA ALA A 134 0.18 -5.86 0.90
C ALA A 134 0.27 -6.19 2.40
N LEU A 135 1.36 -5.80 3.07
CA LEU A 135 1.49 -5.93 4.52
C LEU A 135 0.46 -5.09 5.27
N PHE A 136 0.18 -3.87 4.82
CA PHE A 136 -0.88 -3.04 5.39
C PHE A 136 -2.23 -3.76 5.33
N ALA A 137 -2.57 -4.32 4.17
CA ALA A 137 -3.86 -4.97 3.97
C ALA A 137 -3.95 -6.32 4.67
N LEU A 138 -2.93 -7.16 4.57
CA LEU A 138 -2.99 -8.58 4.94
C LEU A 138 -2.22 -8.94 6.21
N GLY A 139 -1.32 -8.06 6.64
CA GLY A 139 -0.45 -8.29 7.77
C GLY A 139 0.74 -9.17 7.44
N SER A 140 1.57 -9.41 8.46
CA SER A 140 2.56 -10.46 8.43
C SER A 140 1.85 -11.81 8.49
N ARG A 141 2.04 -12.62 7.45
CA ARG A 141 1.42 -13.94 7.32
C ARG A 141 2.52 -15.00 7.30
N PRO A 142 2.91 -15.59 8.45
CA PRO A 142 3.99 -16.57 8.49
C PRO A 142 3.67 -17.84 7.68
N ASP A 143 2.39 -18.08 7.40
CA ASP A 143 1.88 -19.15 6.53
C ASP A 143 1.84 -18.77 5.04
N CYS A 144 2.32 -17.58 4.67
CA CYS A 144 2.27 -17.02 3.33
C CYS A 144 3.68 -16.77 2.79
N PRO A 145 4.26 -17.70 2.02
CA PRO A 145 5.60 -17.51 1.45
C PRO A 145 5.70 -16.24 0.59
N ALA A 146 4.64 -15.91 -0.16
CA ALA A 146 4.57 -14.69 -0.98
C ALA A 146 4.53 -13.39 -0.16
N LEU A 147 4.41 -13.42 1.16
CA LEU A 147 4.49 -12.26 2.05
C LEU A 147 5.58 -12.42 3.13
N ALA A 148 6.44 -13.43 3.01
CA ALA A 148 7.53 -13.62 3.95
C ALA A 148 8.53 -12.46 3.84
N GLU A 149 8.86 -12.10 2.59
CA GLU A 149 9.79 -11.02 2.27
C GLU A 149 9.32 -10.23 1.05
N ALA A 150 9.84 -9.01 0.91
CA ALA A 150 9.52 -8.14 -0.23
C ALA A 150 9.85 -8.81 -1.58
N HIS A 151 11.00 -9.48 -1.66
CA HIS A 151 11.42 -10.19 -2.87
C HIS A 151 10.43 -11.27 -3.29
N ASP A 152 9.96 -12.10 -2.35
CA ASP A 152 8.99 -13.17 -2.65
C ASP A 152 7.65 -12.62 -3.13
N PHE A 153 7.21 -11.50 -2.54
CA PHE A 153 6.00 -10.81 -3.00
C PHE A 153 6.16 -10.30 -4.44
N TYR A 154 7.33 -9.76 -4.79
CA TYR A 154 7.59 -9.27 -6.14
C TYR A 154 7.67 -10.40 -7.16
N LEU A 155 8.30 -11.53 -6.82
CA LEU A 155 8.26 -12.74 -7.64
C LEU A 155 6.83 -13.23 -7.87
N PHE A 156 6.01 -13.28 -6.82
CA PHE A 156 4.59 -13.61 -6.94
C PHE A 156 3.87 -12.63 -7.87
N PHE A 157 4.06 -11.32 -7.69
CA PHE A 157 3.41 -10.30 -8.50
C PHE A 157 3.78 -10.45 -9.98
N HIS A 158 5.08 -10.57 -10.26
CA HIS A 158 5.62 -10.68 -11.61
C HIS A 158 5.12 -11.95 -12.33
N THR A 159 5.01 -13.07 -11.61
CA THR A 159 4.68 -14.37 -12.21
C THR A 159 3.19 -14.71 -12.20
N GLN A 160 2.41 -14.21 -11.22
CA GLN A 160 1.01 -14.61 -11.01
C GLN A 160 0.00 -13.51 -11.27
N VAL A 161 0.41 -12.24 -11.11
CA VAL A 161 -0.50 -11.08 -11.18
C VAL A 161 -0.32 -10.36 -12.52
N ARG A 162 0.89 -9.87 -12.82
CA ARG A 162 1.18 -9.09 -14.04
C ARG A 162 0.77 -9.80 -15.35
N PRO A 163 1.00 -11.13 -15.55
CA PRO A 163 0.62 -11.80 -16.81
C PRO A 163 -0.89 -11.89 -17.03
N LYS A 164 -1.70 -11.64 -15.99
CA LYS A 164 -3.16 -11.64 -16.09
C LYS A 164 -3.73 -10.26 -16.38
N LEU A 165 -2.89 -9.23 -16.46
CA LEU A 165 -3.34 -7.88 -16.73
C LEU A 165 -3.95 -7.82 -18.13
N ARG A 166 -5.22 -7.45 -18.20
CA ARG A 166 -5.95 -7.32 -19.45
C ARG A 166 -6.44 -5.90 -19.62
N GLU A 167 -6.30 -5.39 -20.82
CA GLU A 167 -6.88 -4.12 -21.21
C GLU A 167 -8.42 -4.17 -21.14
N VAL A 168 -8.97 -3.29 -20.32
CA VAL A 168 -10.39 -2.96 -20.24
C VAL A 168 -10.52 -1.58 -20.88
N LYS A 169 -10.78 -1.57 -22.20
CA LYS A 169 -10.87 -0.38 -23.05
C LYS A 169 -11.65 0.77 -22.39
N ALA A 170 -11.15 2.01 -22.46
CA ALA A 170 -11.90 3.20 -22.05
C ALA A 170 -11.70 4.38 -23.00
N GLU A 171 -12.59 4.51 -23.99
CA GLU A 171 -12.82 5.80 -24.66
C GLU A 171 -13.82 6.60 -23.79
N ARG A 172 -13.35 7.66 -23.12
CA ARG A 172 -14.24 8.64 -22.46
C ARG A 172 -13.93 10.03 -23.00
N GLY A 173 -14.80 10.53 -23.87
CA GLY A 173 -14.84 11.96 -24.19
C GLY A 173 -15.53 12.72 -23.06
N ALA A 174 -14.85 13.71 -22.49
CA ALA A 174 -15.48 14.72 -21.65
C ALA A 174 -15.89 15.91 -22.52
N ALA A 175 -17.08 16.48 -22.29
CA ALA A 175 -17.56 17.65 -23.03
C ALA A 175 -16.57 18.82 -22.88
N GLY A 176 -16.05 19.33 -24.01
CA GLY A 176 -15.10 20.45 -24.05
C GLY A 176 -13.62 20.10 -24.22
N PHE A 177 -13.24 18.81 -24.20
CA PHE A 177 -11.87 18.35 -24.48
C PHE A 177 -11.88 17.35 -25.65
N THR A 178 -10.85 17.38 -26.51
CA THR A 178 -10.66 16.32 -27.52
C THR A 178 -10.24 15.03 -26.79
N PRO A 179 -10.98 13.92 -26.88
CA PRO A 179 -10.58 12.68 -26.24
C PRO A 179 -9.24 12.21 -26.83
N VAL A 180 -8.25 12.07 -25.97
CA VAL A 180 -7.04 11.33 -26.27
C VAL A 180 -7.11 10.06 -25.41
N THR A 181 -6.85 8.93 -26.04
CA THR A 181 -6.86 7.56 -25.53
C THR A 181 -6.69 7.40 -24.01
N GLY A 182 -7.66 6.75 -23.37
CA GLY A 182 -7.55 6.24 -22.01
C GLY A 182 -7.36 4.73 -22.01
N TYR A 183 -6.50 4.23 -21.13
CA TYR A 183 -6.27 2.82 -20.91
C TYR A 183 -6.63 2.48 -19.47
N THR A 184 -7.34 1.37 -19.26
CA THR A 184 -7.46 0.76 -17.94
C THR A 184 -7.11 -0.71 -18.10
N GLY A 185 -6.19 -1.21 -17.29
CA GLY A 185 -5.84 -2.63 -17.23
C GLY A 185 -6.28 -3.22 -15.90
N GLU A 186 -6.82 -4.44 -15.89
CA GLU A 186 -7.19 -5.15 -14.67
C GLU A 186 -6.81 -6.64 -14.74
N THR A 187 -6.34 -7.21 -13.62
CA THR A 187 -5.93 -8.63 -13.53
C THR A 187 -7.06 -9.60 -13.15
N GLY A 188 -8.23 -9.08 -12.78
CA GLY A 188 -9.25 -9.83 -12.04
C GLY A 188 -8.77 -10.15 -10.61
N TRP A 189 -9.43 -11.11 -9.95
CA TRP A 189 -9.06 -11.54 -8.61
C TRP A 189 -8.10 -12.74 -8.66
N VAL A 190 -6.89 -12.55 -8.15
CA VAL A 190 -5.83 -13.55 -8.00
C VAL A 190 -5.74 -14.01 -6.55
N ALA A 191 -5.63 -15.31 -6.31
CA ALA A 191 -5.49 -15.83 -4.96
C ALA A 191 -4.12 -15.47 -4.36
N LEU A 192 -4.11 -14.99 -3.11
CA LEU A 192 -2.93 -14.71 -2.32
C LEU A 192 -3.23 -15.06 -0.86
N CYS A 193 -2.64 -16.15 -0.37
CA CYS A 193 -2.61 -16.51 1.05
C CYS A 193 -3.99 -16.54 1.74
N GLY A 194 -4.93 -17.26 1.11
CA GLY A 194 -6.31 -17.40 1.58
C GLY A 194 -7.19 -16.17 1.30
N ARG A 195 -6.64 -15.11 0.70
CA ARG A 195 -7.34 -13.90 0.26
C ARG A 195 -7.30 -13.75 -1.24
N LYS A 196 -7.99 -12.72 -1.74
CA LYS A 196 -7.98 -12.34 -3.15
C LYS A 196 -7.36 -10.97 -3.30
N MET A 197 -6.45 -10.86 -4.26
CA MET A 197 -5.76 -9.64 -4.66
C MET A 197 -6.17 -9.28 -6.08
N ARG A 198 -6.30 -7.99 -6.36
CA ARG A 198 -6.52 -7.46 -7.71
C ARG A 198 -5.57 -6.31 -7.93
N PHE A 199 -5.04 -6.21 -9.15
CA PHE A 199 -4.21 -5.09 -9.59
C PHE A 199 -4.91 -4.39 -10.75
N THR A 200 -5.02 -3.07 -10.63
CA THR A 200 -5.60 -2.20 -11.64
C THR A 200 -4.60 -1.11 -11.99
N VAL A 201 -4.48 -0.80 -13.27
CA VAL A 201 -3.69 0.32 -13.78
C VAL A 201 -4.58 1.16 -14.66
N SER A 202 -4.40 2.47 -14.63
CA SER A 202 -5.15 3.38 -15.48
C SER A 202 -4.24 4.47 -15.98
N SER A 203 -4.31 4.79 -17.26
CA SER A 203 -3.76 6.01 -17.82
C SER A 203 -4.83 6.78 -18.56
N ALA A 204 -4.79 8.10 -18.42
CA ALA A 204 -5.62 9.00 -19.20
C ALA A 204 -4.74 10.12 -19.72
N GLU A 205 -4.80 10.36 -21.02
CA GLU A 205 -4.13 11.50 -21.65
C GLU A 205 -5.18 12.49 -22.14
N TRP A 206 -4.94 13.78 -21.95
CA TRP A 206 -5.76 14.86 -22.49
C TRP A 206 -4.88 15.78 -23.33
N GLY A 207 -5.33 16.06 -24.55
CA GLY A 207 -4.82 17.17 -25.35
C GLY A 207 -5.44 18.48 -24.89
N ALA A 208 -4.70 19.59 -25.02
CA ALA A 208 -5.23 20.92 -24.78
C ALA A 208 -6.39 21.26 -25.74
N VAL A 209 -7.34 22.06 -25.24
CA VAL A 209 -8.43 22.66 -26.02
C VAL A 209 -7.83 23.54 -27.14
N GLN A 210 -8.46 23.53 -28.32
CA GLN A 210 -8.07 24.29 -29.52
C GLN A 210 -7.36 25.64 -29.21
N GLY A 211 -6.09 25.74 -29.57
CA GLY A 211 -5.30 26.98 -29.50
C GLY A 211 -3.91 26.87 -28.90
N ASN A 212 -3.56 25.76 -28.23
CA ASN A 212 -2.23 25.59 -27.61
C ASN A 212 -1.78 24.11 -27.66
N MET A 213 -1.29 23.64 -28.83
CA MET A 213 -1.02 22.22 -29.08
C MET A 213 0.17 21.62 -28.30
N ASP A 214 0.88 22.42 -27.50
CA ASP A 214 2.15 22.02 -26.89
C ASP A 214 2.01 21.38 -25.50
N ARG A 215 0.79 21.30 -24.93
CA ARG A 215 0.56 20.73 -23.59
C ARG A 215 -0.33 19.49 -23.64
N LYS A 216 0.30 18.33 -23.38
CA LYS A 216 -0.38 17.08 -23.06
C LYS A 216 -0.43 16.93 -21.54
N TYR A 217 -1.58 16.54 -21.02
CA TYR A 217 -1.74 16.16 -19.61
C TYR A 217 -1.89 14.65 -19.57
N SER A 218 -1.07 13.95 -18.79
CA SER A 218 -1.27 12.52 -18.54
C SER A 218 -1.44 12.28 -17.05
N VAL A 219 -2.40 11.43 -16.70
CA VAL A 219 -2.58 10.90 -15.35
C VAL A 219 -2.38 9.39 -15.46
N HIS A 220 -1.44 8.87 -14.67
CA HIS A 220 -1.19 7.45 -14.52
C HIS A 220 -1.47 7.07 -13.06
N GLY A 221 -2.23 6.00 -12.88
CA GLY A 221 -2.60 5.46 -11.58
C GLY A 221 -2.45 3.95 -11.57
N ALA A 222 -2.13 3.40 -10.41
CA ALA A 222 -2.13 1.98 -10.16
C ALA A 222 -2.73 1.72 -8.78
N THR A 223 -3.45 0.62 -8.62
CA THR A 223 -4.17 0.27 -7.40
C THR A 223 -4.05 -1.21 -7.09
N LEU A 224 -3.81 -1.54 -5.83
CA LEU A 224 -3.99 -2.88 -5.28
C LEU A 224 -5.27 -2.96 -4.48
N ALA A 225 -6.08 -3.99 -4.72
CA ALA A 225 -7.26 -4.27 -3.92
C ALA A 225 -7.17 -5.68 -3.30
N PHE A 226 -7.58 -5.81 -2.04
CA PHE A 226 -7.57 -7.06 -1.26
C PHE A 226 -8.94 -7.33 -0.64
N ARG A 227 -9.39 -8.59 -0.62
CA ARG A 227 -10.62 -9.04 0.06
C ARG A 227 -10.58 -10.51 0.47
#